data_AF-A0A1I2NBK8-F1
#
_entry.id   AF-A0A1I2NBK8-F1
#
_cell.length_a   1.000
_cell.length_b   1.000
_cell.length_c   1.000
_cell.angle_alpha   90.00
_cell.angle_beta   90.00
_cell.angle_gamma   90.00
#
_symmetry.space_group_name_H-M   'P 1'
#
loop_
_entity.id
_entity.type
_entity.pdbx_description
1 polymer ?
#
loop_
_entity_poly.entity_id
_entity_poly.type
_entity_poly.pdbx_seq_one_letter_code
_entity_poly.pdbx_strand_id
1 'polypeptide(L)'
;MSPNTSDQAKRKMLILMIFAPGIFFIIYWFAIQSGNNHALPNKIKPPAKFETIGQSVRADNTLYTARKGSQLFTDRIDLKNNVAIAEPGAIFLGLGLEAADSGDRPDVVVISQDGNVFRPLDVDSSIIAKNFGMDAKNIYLYLFKVRTGAGYYYFQVNNKPELTWRIKEGA
;
A
#
# COMPACT_ATOMS: atom_id res chain seq x y z
N MET A 1 -36.79 -42.73 -35.62
CA MET A 1 -36.83 -41.33 -35.14
C MET A 1 -35.93 -41.24 -33.92
N SER A 2 -34.79 -40.57 -34.01
CA SER A 2 -33.86 -40.41 -32.88
C SER A 2 -34.24 -39.15 -32.10
N PRO A 3 -34.78 -39.26 -30.88
CA PRO A 3 -34.65 -38.15 -29.94
C PRO A 3 -33.16 -38.09 -29.50
N ASN A 4 -32.74 -37.04 -28.80
CA ASN A 4 -31.58 -37.03 -27.87
C ASN A 4 -30.37 -36.13 -28.16
N THR A 5 -30.27 -35.39 -29.26
CA THR A 5 -29.20 -34.37 -29.41
C THR A 5 -29.64 -32.97 -29.00
N SER A 6 -30.86 -32.55 -29.40
CA SER A 6 -31.45 -31.25 -29.03
C SER A 6 -31.61 -31.06 -27.52
N ASP A 7 -32.13 -32.07 -26.82
CA ASP A 7 -32.48 -31.93 -25.40
C ASP A 7 -31.25 -32.00 -24.48
N GLN A 8 -30.22 -32.76 -24.86
CA GLN A 8 -28.94 -32.74 -24.13
C GLN A 8 -28.24 -31.38 -24.24
N ALA A 9 -28.28 -30.74 -25.41
CA ALA A 9 -27.69 -29.43 -25.61
C ALA A 9 -28.39 -28.36 -24.75
N LYS A 10 -29.73 -28.34 -24.74
CA LYS A 10 -30.53 -27.43 -23.91
C LYS A 10 -30.28 -27.62 -22.42
N ARG A 11 -30.18 -28.86 -21.96
CA ARG A 11 -29.93 -29.18 -20.54
C ARG A 11 -28.52 -28.76 -20.08
N LYS A 12 -27.51 -28.94 -20.94
CA LYS A 12 -26.14 -28.44 -20.68
C LYS A 12 -26.08 -26.91 -20.66
N MET A 13 -26.81 -26.24 -21.54
CA MET A 13 -26.87 -24.78 -21.61
C MET A 13 -27.55 -24.17 -20.38
N LEU A 14 -28.63 -24.81 -19.88
CA LEU A 14 -29.33 -24.40 -18.66
C LEU A 14 -28.44 -24.53 -17.42
N ILE A 15 -27.69 -25.63 -17.32
CA ILE A 15 -26.72 -25.85 -16.23
C ILE A 15 -25.63 -24.78 -16.28
N LEU A 16 -25.08 -24.48 -17.46
CA LEU A 16 -24.08 -23.41 -17.61
C LEU A 16 -24.63 -22.04 -17.15
N MET A 17 -25.87 -21.70 -17.50
CA MET A 17 -26.52 -20.45 -17.08
C MET A 17 -26.72 -20.35 -15.56
N ILE A 18 -26.94 -21.47 -14.86
CA ILE A 18 -27.10 -21.50 -13.40
C ILE A 18 -25.74 -21.38 -12.69
N PHE A 19 -24.69 -22.03 -13.21
CA PHE A 19 -23.36 -22.02 -12.59
C PHE A 19 -22.49 -20.82 -12.99
N ALA A 20 -22.73 -20.19 -14.13
CA ALA A 20 -21.94 -19.05 -14.60
C ALA A 20 -21.91 -17.88 -13.58
N PRO A 21 -23.03 -17.43 -12.98
CA PRO A 21 -23.00 -16.36 -11.98
C PRO A 21 -22.13 -16.71 -10.76
N GLY A 22 -22.19 -17.96 -10.30
CA GLY A 22 -21.38 -18.44 -9.17
C GLY A 22 -19.89 -18.50 -9.48
N ILE A 23 -19.52 -18.95 -10.67
CA ILE A 23 -18.12 -18.97 -11.13
C ILE A 23 -17.59 -17.55 -11.30
N PHE A 24 -18.38 -16.64 -11.88
CA PHE A 24 -18.01 -15.23 -11.98
C PHE A 24 -17.84 -14.59 -10.60
N PHE A 25 -18.69 -14.92 -9.63
CA PHE A 25 -18.55 -14.44 -8.26
C PHE A 25 -17.26 -14.94 -7.59
N ILE A 26 -16.93 -16.22 -7.75
CA ILE A 26 -15.68 -16.79 -7.22
C ILE A 26 -14.46 -16.15 -7.88
N ILE A 27 -14.44 -16.01 -9.20
CA ILE A 27 -13.32 -15.39 -9.92
C ILE A 27 -13.19 -13.90 -9.55
N TYR A 28 -14.30 -13.16 -9.48
CA TYR A 28 -14.32 -11.76 -9.05
C TYR A 28 -13.81 -11.61 -7.61
N TRP A 29 -14.24 -12.50 -6.70
CA TRP A 29 -13.79 -12.51 -5.31
C TRP A 29 -12.29 -12.80 -5.19
N PHE A 30 -11.77 -13.79 -5.93
CA PHE A 30 -10.34 -14.08 -5.96
C PHE A 30 -9.52 -12.97 -6.63
N ALA A 31 -10.04 -12.31 -7.67
CA ALA A 31 -9.40 -11.18 -8.32
C ALA A 31 -9.29 -9.95 -7.39
N ILE A 32 -10.29 -9.73 -6.53
CA ILE A 32 -10.26 -8.65 -5.53
C ILE A 32 -9.25 -8.96 -4.41
N GLN A 33 -9.17 -10.21 -3.94
CA GLN A 33 -8.18 -10.62 -2.92
C GLN A 33 -6.74 -10.67 -3.44
N SER A 34 -6.52 -10.65 -4.75
CA SER A 34 -5.18 -10.73 -5.36
C SER A 34 -4.66 -9.39 -5.87
N GLY A 35 -5.33 -8.28 -5.54
CA GLY A 35 -4.76 -6.95 -5.74
C GLY A 35 -3.39 -6.88 -5.06
N ASN A 36 -2.35 -6.53 -5.80
CA ASN A 36 -0.91 -6.57 -5.49
C ASN A 36 -0.43 -5.77 -4.23
N ASN A 37 -1.31 -5.48 -3.27
CA ASN A 37 -1.06 -4.71 -2.05
C ASN A 37 -1.30 -5.51 -0.77
N HIS A 38 -1.44 -6.84 -0.85
CA HIS A 38 -1.45 -7.68 0.34
C HIS A 38 -0.07 -7.65 0.98
N ALA A 39 -0.06 -7.50 2.32
CA ALA A 39 1.12 -7.69 3.15
C ALA A 39 1.94 -8.89 2.66
N LEU A 40 3.27 -8.77 2.56
CA LEU A 40 4.12 -9.90 2.19
C LEU A 40 3.74 -11.14 3.03
N PRO A 41 3.65 -12.34 2.44
CA PRO A 41 3.11 -13.54 3.11
C PRO A 41 3.90 -13.94 4.36
N ASN A 42 5.14 -13.46 4.49
CA ASN A 42 5.95 -13.61 5.69
C ASN A 42 5.84 -12.36 6.56
N LYS A 43 5.29 -12.53 7.77
CA LYS A 43 5.34 -11.49 8.80
C LYS A 43 6.78 -11.26 9.22
N ILE A 44 7.23 -10.01 9.13
CA ILE A 44 8.55 -9.60 9.61
C ILE A 44 8.40 -9.10 11.03
N LYS A 45 9.36 -9.42 11.92
CA LYS A 45 9.37 -8.84 13.27
C LYS A 45 9.53 -7.32 13.15
N PRO A 46 8.71 -6.52 13.87
CA PRO A 46 8.90 -5.08 13.93
C PRO A 46 10.35 -4.72 14.31
N PRO A 47 10.95 -3.68 13.71
CA PRO A 47 12.30 -3.27 14.03
C PRO A 47 12.47 -2.94 15.52
N ALA A 48 13.53 -3.49 16.14
CA ALA A 48 13.82 -3.28 17.56
C ALA A 48 14.35 -1.87 17.86
N LYS A 49 14.90 -1.19 16.85
CA LYS A 49 15.38 0.19 16.90
C LYS A 49 14.59 1.01 15.91
N PHE A 50 14.22 2.22 16.31
CA PHE A 50 13.51 3.18 15.49
C PHE A 50 13.70 4.57 16.07
N GLU A 51 13.59 5.56 15.19
CA GLU A 51 13.53 6.97 15.56
C GLU A 51 12.09 7.50 15.44
N THR A 52 11.85 8.70 15.92
CA THR A 52 10.58 9.42 15.71
C THR A 52 10.65 10.18 14.40
N ILE A 53 9.55 10.23 13.63
CA ILE A 53 9.45 11.07 12.42
C ILE A 53 9.99 12.48 12.69
N GLY A 54 10.79 13.02 11.77
CA GLY A 54 11.44 14.32 11.89
C GLY A 54 12.86 14.27 12.46
N GLN A 55 13.25 13.17 13.12
CA GLN A 55 14.63 12.95 13.54
C GLN A 55 15.48 12.46 12.36
N SER A 56 16.72 12.94 12.29
CA SER A 56 17.66 12.58 11.22
C SER A 56 18.59 11.45 11.66
N VAL A 57 18.87 10.50 10.76
CA VAL A 57 19.79 9.39 10.98
C VAL A 57 20.87 9.42 9.90
N ARG A 58 22.14 9.31 10.30
CA ARG A 58 23.26 9.26 9.36
C ARG A 58 23.62 7.81 9.06
N ALA A 59 23.66 7.44 7.78
CA ALA A 59 24.16 6.15 7.31
C ALA A 59 24.92 6.35 5.99
N ASP A 60 26.07 5.69 5.84
CA ASP A 60 26.90 5.73 4.62
C ASP A 60 27.12 7.16 4.08
N ASN A 61 27.46 8.08 4.98
CA ASN A 61 27.69 9.50 4.69
C ASN A 61 26.46 10.30 4.21
N THR A 62 25.28 9.67 4.13
CA THR A 62 24.01 10.32 3.81
C THR A 62 23.24 10.61 5.10
N LEU A 63 22.64 11.80 5.20
CA LEU A 63 21.71 12.14 6.28
C LEU A 63 20.28 11.90 5.80
N TYR A 64 19.62 10.91 6.41
CA TYR A 64 18.24 10.57 6.12
C TYR A 64 17.31 11.21 7.14
N THR A 65 16.22 11.83 6.69
CA THR A 65 15.17 12.35 7.57
C THR A 65 13.80 12.00 7.02
N ALA A 66 13.02 11.22 7.78
CA ALA A 66 11.61 11.02 7.44
C ALA A 66 10.81 12.29 7.76
N ARG A 67 10.04 12.76 6.78
CA ARG A 67 9.21 13.96 6.84
C ARG A 67 7.73 13.58 6.75
N LYS A 68 6.89 14.37 7.41
CA LYS A 68 5.43 14.29 7.29
C LYS A 68 4.89 15.59 6.72
N GLY A 69 3.76 15.51 6.03
CA GLY A 69 3.00 16.70 5.61
C GLY A 69 2.07 17.23 6.69
N SER A 70 1.09 18.03 6.28
CA SER A 70 0.02 18.53 7.14
C SER A 70 -0.88 17.41 7.66
N GLN A 71 -1.00 16.33 6.89
CA GLN A 71 -1.61 15.08 7.32
C GLN A 71 -0.70 13.89 6.98
N LEU A 72 -0.79 12.82 7.79
CA LEU A 72 -0.08 11.56 7.57
C LEU A 72 -0.98 10.51 6.94
N PHE A 73 -2.24 10.50 7.35
CA PHE A 73 -3.21 9.47 6.99
C PHE A 73 -4.44 10.10 6.35
N THR A 74 -4.99 9.43 5.34
CA THR A 74 -6.27 9.80 4.73
C THR A 74 -6.94 8.58 4.13
N ASP A 75 -8.26 8.53 4.15
CA ASP A 75 -9.06 7.53 3.44
C ASP A 75 -9.28 7.90 1.97
N ARG A 76 -8.84 9.09 1.55
CA ARG A 76 -9.14 9.65 0.22
C ARG A 76 -7.91 10.28 -0.43
N ILE A 77 -7.67 9.95 -1.70
CA ILE A 77 -6.66 10.58 -2.54
C ILE A 77 -7.32 11.20 -3.76
N ASP A 78 -7.23 12.52 -3.88
CA ASP A 78 -7.63 13.26 -5.08
C ASP A 78 -6.55 13.12 -6.16
N LEU A 79 -6.90 12.43 -7.25
CA LEU A 79 -6.09 12.32 -8.46
C LEU A 79 -6.43 13.46 -9.43
N LYS A 80 -5.76 13.54 -10.59
CA LYS A 80 -6.00 14.61 -11.58
C LYS A 80 -7.47 14.67 -12.05
N ASN A 81 -8.06 13.52 -12.35
CA ASN A 81 -9.42 13.40 -12.92
C ASN A 81 -10.33 12.44 -12.15
N ASN A 82 -9.91 11.97 -10.98
CA ASN A 82 -10.66 10.96 -10.22
C ASN A 82 -10.31 11.05 -8.73
N VAL A 83 -11.03 10.29 -7.90
CA VAL A 83 -10.79 10.15 -6.46
C VAL A 83 -10.61 8.67 -6.15
N ALA A 84 -9.53 8.33 -5.46
CA ALA A 84 -9.35 7.01 -4.88
C ALA A 84 -9.79 7.02 -3.42
N ILE A 85 -10.66 6.08 -3.04
CA ILE A 85 -11.11 5.89 -1.66
C ILE A 85 -10.55 4.55 -1.17
N ALA A 86 -9.97 4.55 0.02
CA ALA A 86 -9.49 3.34 0.66
C ALA A 86 -10.66 2.41 0.99
N GLU A 87 -10.45 1.11 0.78
CA GLU A 87 -11.45 0.11 1.16
C GLU A 87 -11.59 0.01 2.69
N PRO A 88 -12.71 -0.50 3.21
CA PRO A 88 -12.89 -0.68 4.65
C PRO A 88 -11.73 -1.49 5.26
N GLY A 89 -11.14 -0.96 6.34
CA GLY A 89 -9.98 -1.55 7.00
C GLY A 89 -8.63 -1.15 6.42
N ALA A 90 -8.60 -0.25 5.42
CA ALA A 90 -7.37 0.31 4.86
C ALA A 90 -7.36 1.85 4.96
N ILE A 91 -6.16 2.42 4.92
CA ILE A 91 -5.93 3.87 4.92
C ILE A 91 -4.69 4.19 4.10
N PHE A 92 -4.67 5.35 3.45
CA PHE A 92 -3.49 5.84 2.75
C PHE A 92 -2.55 6.54 3.73
N LEU A 93 -1.26 6.23 3.64
CA LEU A 93 -0.19 6.83 4.42
C LEU A 93 0.79 7.52 3.48
N GLY A 94 0.96 8.84 3.63
CA GLY A 94 1.88 9.65 2.84
C GLY A 94 3.11 10.05 3.65
N LEU A 95 4.30 9.78 3.12
CA LEU A 95 5.57 10.07 3.79
C LEU A 95 6.59 10.69 2.84
N GLY A 96 7.42 11.58 3.36
CA GLY A 96 8.59 12.12 2.69
C GLY A 96 9.88 11.55 3.26
N LEU A 97 10.90 11.41 2.43
CA LEU A 97 12.26 11.10 2.84
C LEU A 97 13.21 12.13 2.24
N GLU A 98 13.83 12.91 3.12
CA GLU A 98 14.95 13.77 2.75
C GLU A 98 16.22 12.93 2.85
N ALA A 99 17.00 12.86 1.76
CA ALA A 99 18.25 12.12 1.69
C ALA A 99 19.27 12.98 0.94
N ALA A 100 19.96 13.85 1.69
CA ALA A 100 21.01 14.70 1.13
C ALA A 100 22.08 13.80 0.48
N ASP A 101 22.35 14.00 -0.81
CA ASP A 101 23.43 13.34 -1.56
C ASP A 101 23.19 11.87 -1.99
N SER A 102 21.96 11.35 -1.87
CA SER A 102 21.63 10.04 -2.44
C SER A 102 21.34 10.16 -3.94
N GLY A 103 22.23 9.62 -4.77
CA GLY A 103 22.12 9.64 -6.24
C GLY A 103 20.95 8.85 -6.81
N ASP A 104 20.41 7.90 -6.03
CA ASP A 104 19.28 7.06 -6.39
C ASP A 104 18.14 7.20 -5.37
N ARG A 105 16.91 6.97 -5.84
CA ARG A 105 15.73 6.95 -4.97
C ARG A 105 15.82 5.76 -4.00
N PRO A 106 15.81 5.98 -2.67
CA PRO A 106 15.91 4.88 -1.70
C PRO A 106 14.73 3.90 -1.80
N ASP A 107 15.02 2.61 -1.61
CA ASP A 107 13.99 1.59 -1.46
C ASP A 107 13.35 1.73 -0.08
N VAL A 108 12.03 1.62 0.00
CA VAL A 108 11.31 1.86 1.26
C VAL A 108 10.17 0.90 1.44
N VAL A 109 9.90 0.57 2.69
CA VAL A 109 8.74 -0.21 3.10
C VAL A 109 8.13 0.36 4.35
N VAL A 110 6.84 0.13 4.54
CA VAL A 110 6.16 0.34 5.81
C VAL A 110 5.85 -1.02 6.43
N ILE A 111 6.22 -1.21 7.69
CA ILE A 111 5.94 -2.42 8.45
C ILE A 111 4.92 -2.06 9.54
N SER A 112 3.82 -2.79 9.69
CA SER A 112 2.90 -2.59 10.82
C SER A 112 3.42 -3.25 12.10
N GLN A 113 2.83 -2.88 13.24
CA GLN A 113 3.14 -3.51 14.53
C GLN A 113 2.94 -5.04 14.55
N ASP A 114 2.02 -5.58 13.77
CA ASP A 114 1.79 -7.02 13.66
C ASP A 114 2.65 -7.70 12.57
N GLY A 115 3.59 -6.96 11.98
CA GLY A 115 4.62 -7.47 11.08
C GLY A 115 4.26 -7.52 9.59
N ASN A 116 3.14 -6.92 9.18
CA ASN A 116 2.76 -6.83 7.78
C ASN A 116 3.61 -5.79 7.06
N VAL A 117 4.11 -6.13 5.87
CA VAL A 117 4.96 -5.25 5.08
C VAL A 117 4.19 -4.69 3.90
N PHE A 118 4.22 -3.37 3.74
CA PHE A 118 3.56 -2.61 2.70
C PHE A 118 4.61 -1.90 1.84
N ARG A 119 4.48 -2.04 0.52
CA ARG A 119 5.34 -1.36 -0.47
C ARG A 119 4.71 -0.05 -0.91
N PRO A 120 5.51 0.92 -1.38
CA PRO A 120 4.98 2.16 -1.90
C PRO A 120 4.16 1.89 -3.16
N LEU A 121 3.05 2.61 -3.31
CA LEU A 121 2.25 2.67 -4.52
C LEU A 121 2.99 3.49 -5.58
N ASP A 122 2.88 3.07 -6.83
CA ASP A 122 3.39 3.82 -7.97
C ASP A 122 2.45 4.99 -8.29
N VAL A 123 2.67 6.12 -7.61
CA VAL A 123 1.87 7.34 -7.72
C VAL A 123 2.79 8.55 -7.88
N ASP A 124 2.39 9.46 -8.77
CA ASP A 124 3.11 10.70 -9.05
C ASP A 124 3.32 11.53 -7.77
N SER A 125 4.55 12.00 -7.55
CA SER A 125 4.91 12.76 -6.35
C SER A 125 4.10 14.04 -6.19
N SER A 126 3.63 14.67 -7.27
CA SER A 126 2.75 15.84 -7.22
C SER A 126 1.37 15.54 -6.62
N ILE A 127 0.85 14.32 -6.83
CA ILE A 127 -0.40 13.87 -6.22
C ILE A 127 -0.20 13.68 -4.72
N ILE A 128 0.92 13.08 -4.32
CA ILE A 128 1.27 12.86 -2.92
C ILE A 128 1.47 14.22 -2.22
N ALA A 129 2.25 15.12 -2.81
CA ALA A 129 2.50 16.47 -2.31
C ALA A 129 1.19 17.23 -2.06
N LYS A 130 0.28 17.24 -3.05
CA LYS A 130 -1.01 17.91 -2.97
C LYS A 130 -1.89 17.33 -1.86
N ASN A 131 -2.05 16.00 -1.82
CA ASN A 131 -2.99 15.36 -0.90
C ASN A 131 -2.49 15.41 0.55
N PHE A 132 -1.20 15.33 0.79
CA PHE A 132 -0.65 15.30 2.15
C PHE A 132 -0.07 16.65 2.61
N GLY A 133 -0.05 17.67 1.75
CA GLY A 133 0.52 18.98 2.07
C GLY A 133 2.03 18.92 2.30
N MET A 134 2.75 18.22 1.42
CA MET A 134 4.21 18.10 1.47
C MET A 134 4.89 18.93 0.38
N ASP A 135 6.05 19.50 0.68
CA ASP A 135 6.93 20.08 -0.35
C ASP A 135 7.70 18.96 -1.05
N ALA A 136 7.62 18.91 -2.38
CA ALA A 136 8.32 17.93 -3.19
C ALA A 136 9.80 18.32 -3.42
N LYS A 137 10.20 19.54 -3.08
CA LYS A 137 11.56 20.01 -3.31
C LYS A 137 12.56 19.27 -2.42
N ASN A 138 13.48 18.53 -3.03
CA ASN A 138 14.54 17.77 -2.36
C ASN A 138 14.06 16.65 -1.41
N ILE A 139 12.82 16.18 -1.56
CA ILE A 139 12.24 15.12 -0.73
C ILE A 139 11.65 14.04 -1.63
N TYR A 140 12.00 12.78 -1.38
CA TYR A 140 11.37 11.64 -2.03
C TYR A 140 10.01 11.36 -1.37
N LEU A 141 8.92 11.48 -2.12
CA LEU A 141 7.55 11.31 -1.61
C LEU A 141 7.01 9.91 -1.90
N TYR A 142 6.48 9.23 -0.90
CA TYR A 142 5.97 7.87 -0.98
C TYR A 142 4.54 7.79 -0.46
N LEU A 143 3.73 6.97 -1.12
CA LEU A 143 2.36 6.69 -0.73
C LEU A 143 2.22 5.21 -0.45
N PHE A 144 1.57 4.84 0.63
CA PHE A 144 1.30 3.46 1.01
C PHE A 144 -0.20 3.28 1.21
N LYS A 145 -0.74 2.10 0.92
CA LYS A 145 -2.06 1.66 1.39
C LYS A 145 -1.83 0.64 2.50
N VAL A 146 -2.12 1.01 3.74
CA VAL A 146 -1.85 0.21 4.94
C VAL A 146 -3.16 -0.22 5.61
N ARG A 147 -3.11 -1.24 6.48
CA ARG A 147 -4.29 -1.69 7.24
C ARG A 147 -4.50 -0.84 8.48
N THR A 148 -5.72 -0.35 8.70
CA THR A 148 -6.10 0.38 9.91
C THR A 148 -6.07 -0.49 11.16
N GLY A 149 -5.94 0.12 12.34
CA GLY A 149 -5.97 -0.56 13.63
C GLY A 149 -4.65 -1.26 13.99
N ALA A 150 -3.56 -0.90 13.31
CA ALA A 150 -2.22 -1.41 13.60
C ALA A 150 -1.57 -0.71 14.80
N GLY A 151 -2.03 0.50 15.17
CA GLY A 151 -1.50 1.28 16.28
C GLY A 151 -0.18 1.98 15.94
N TYR A 152 0.81 1.22 15.46
CA TYR A 152 2.08 1.73 14.97
C TYR A 152 2.47 1.17 13.60
N TYR A 153 3.15 2.02 12.83
CA TYR A 153 3.84 1.68 11.59
C TYR A 153 5.31 2.05 11.69
N TYR A 154 6.15 1.35 10.93
CA TYR A 154 7.60 1.52 10.90
C TYR A 154 8.01 1.75 9.45
N PHE A 155 8.40 2.96 9.13
CA PHE A 155 8.91 3.33 7.81
C PHE A 155 10.40 3.00 7.77
N GLN A 156 10.78 2.01 6.97
CA GLN A 156 12.14 1.50 6.87
C GLN A 156 12.71 1.79 5.48
N VAL A 157 13.98 2.22 5.45
CA VAL A 157 14.70 2.57 4.22
C VAL A 157 15.81 1.55 3.94
N ASN A 158 15.96 1.15 2.69
CA ASN A 158 16.98 0.23 2.16
C ASN A 158 17.08 -1.10 2.92
N ASN A 159 15.97 -1.55 3.52
CA ASN A 159 15.92 -2.74 4.40
C ASN A 159 16.95 -2.68 5.57
N LYS A 160 17.29 -1.48 6.03
CA LYS A 160 18.23 -1.24 7.13
C LYS A 160 17.48 -0.94 8.43
N PRO A 161 17.62 -1.78 9.50
CA PRO A 161 16.92 -1.55 10.77
C PRO A 161 17.21 -0.19 11.42
N GLU A 162 18.44 0.32 11.27
CA GLU A 162 18.86 1.62 11.79
C GLU A 162 18.22 2.81 11.06
N LEU A 163 17.76 2.62 9.81
CA LEU A 163 17.03 3.62 9.03
C LEU A 163 15.52 3.37 9.12
N THR A 164 15.01 3.37 10.34
CA THR A 164 13.59 3.12 10.62
C THR A 164 12.99 4.25 11.46
N TRP A 165 11.82 4.75 11.05
CA TRP A 165 11.03 5.71 11.81
C TRP A 165 9.69 5.11 12.24
N ARG A 166 9.33 5.30 13.50
CA ARG A 166 8.03 4.87 14.04
C ARG A 166 6.99 5.96 13.87
N ILE A 167 5.79 5.53 13.48
CA ILE A 167 4.63 6.35 13.14
C ILE A 167 3.47 5.82 13.97
N LYS A 168 2.80 6.69 14.72
CA LYS A 168 1.59 6.33 15.45
C LYS A 168 0.37 6.58 14.56
N GLU A 169 -0.53 5.62 14.50
CA GLU A 169 -1.83 5.80 13.84
C GLU A 169 -2.68 6.84 14.61
N GLY A 170 -3.23 7.84 13.91
CA GLY A 170 -4.02 8.91 14.51
C GLY A 170 -3.22 10.05 15.16
N ALA A 171 -1.97 10.27 14.74
CA ALA A 171 -1.10 11.36 15.19
C ALA A 171 -1.01 12.54 14.21
#